data_AF-A0A0F5RB96-F1
#
_entry.id   AF-A0A0F5RB96-F1
#
_cell.length_a   1.000
_cell.length_b   1.000
_cell.length_c   1.000
_cell.angle_alpha   90.00
_cell.angle_beta   90.00
_cell.angle_gamma   90.00
#
_symmetry.space_group_name_H-M   'P 1'
#
loop_
_entity.id
_entity.type
_entity.pdbx_description
1 polymer ?
#
loop_
_entity_poly.entity_id
_entity_poly.type
_entity_poly.pdbx_seq_one_letter_code
_entity_poly.pdbx_strand_id
1 'polypeptide(L)'
;MKVRGTASKEQRKLIEKLVNLLPPEYSKLKYTVDIYEDKERLIKERINKPDMASENYEDILNGVCGITLDQNRLVKLFHFNLYEGEPKNEKERVRLEVTKAFIFFHEIRHVWQHCNGLYQDGKSTLDPLSQEYKDDPAEKDANKFAAEMVNKHLREVKKIFKIHPDFPIEMNLKW
;
A
#
# COMPACT_ATOMS: atom_id res chain seq x y z
N MET A 1 -13.64 -0.84 6.30
CA MET A 1 -12.99 0.05 5.31
C MET A 1 -13.89 0.36 4.13
N LYS A 2 -13.69 1.50 3.46
CA LYS A 2 -14.34 1.88 2.20
C LYS A 2 -13.29 2.07 1.13
N VAL A 3 -13.69 2.02 -0.14
CA VAL A 3 -12.82 2.37 -1.28
C VAL A 3 -13.40 3.63 -1.92
N ARG A 4 -12.55 4.57 -2.34
CA ARG A 4 -12.94 5.85 -2.93
C ARG A 4 -13.88 5.64 -4.12
N GLY A 5 -14.88 6.52 -4.27
CA GLY A 5 -15.89 6.41 -5.34
C GLY A 5 -15.33 6.52 -6.76
N THR A 6 -14.12 7.06 -6.93
CA THR A 6 -13.41 7.13 -8.20
C THR A 6 -12.75 5.81 -8.61
N ALA A 7 -12.61 4.85 -7.69
CA ALA A 7 -12.04 3.54 -7.99
C ALA A 7 -12.97 2.70 -8.87
N SER A 8 -12.39 1.95 -9.80
CA SER A 8 -13.07 1.00 -10.68
C SER A 8 -13.71 -0.15 -9.90
N LYS A 9 -14.62 -0.88 -10.55
CA LYS A 9 -15.27 -2.06 -9.93
C LYS A 9 -14.25 -3.14 -9.59
N GLU A 10 -13.25 -3.29 -10.44
CA GLU A 10 -12.14 -4.25 -10.30
C GLU A 10 -11.27 -3.91 -9.10
N GLN A 11 -10.89 -2.63 -8.95
CA GLN A 11 -10.11 -2.15 -7.82
C GLN A 11 -10.86 -2.34 -6.49
N ARG A 12 -12.15 -2.03 -6.45
CA ARG A 12 -12.97 -2.24 -5.23
C ARG A 12 -12.99 -3.71 -4.83
N LYS A 13 -13.28 -4.61 -5.78
CA LYS A 13 -13.27 -6.05 -5.55
C LYS A 13 -11.91 -6.56 -5.10
N LEU A 14 -10.83 -6.02 -5.64
CA LEU A 14 -9.47 -6.37 -5.26
C LEU A 14 -9.22 -6.01 -3.79
N ILE A 15 -9.50 -4.76 -3.39
CA ILE A 15 -9.34 -4.32 -2.00
C ILE A 15 -10.24 -5.12 -1.06
N GLU A 16 -11.51 -5.34 -1.40
CA GLU A 16 -12.42 -6.17 -0.61
C GLU A 16 -11.85 -7.57 -0.37
N LYS A 17 -11.31 -8.21 -1.42
CA LYS A 17 -10.68 -9.53 -1.28
C LYS A 17 -9.43 -9.49 -0.41
N LEU A 18 -8.58 -8.46 -0.52
CA LEU A 18 -7.40 -8.31 0.33
C LEU A 18 -7.80 -8.06 1.80
N VAL A 19 -8.82 -7.23 2.05
CA VAL A 19 -9.36 -7.01 3.41
C VAL A 19 -9.86 -8.31 4.02
N ASN A 20 -10.49 -9.19 3.24
CA ASN A 20 -10.98 -10.48 3.72
C ASN A 20 -9.87 -11.48 4.11
N LEU A 21 -8.61 -11.20 3.76
CA LEU A 21 -7.46 -11.99 4.21
C LEU A 21 -6.93 -11.52 5.58
N LEU A 22 -7.29 -10.31 6.01
CA LEU A 22 -6.83 -9.74 7.27
C LEU A 22 -7.61 -10.31 8.47
N PRO A 23 -7.02 -10.26 9.68
CA PRO A 23 -7.74 -10.59 10.90
C PRO A 23 -9.04 -9.77 11.07
N PRO A 24 -10.07 -10.32 11.73
CA PRO A 24 -11.42 -9.71 11.78
C PRO A 24 -11.47 -8.27 12.29
N GLU A 25 -10.56 -7.87 13.17
CA GLU A 25 -10.45 -6.51 13.71
C GLU A 25 -10.18 -5.45 12.62
N TYR A 26 -9.50 -5.82 11.54
CA TYR A 26 -9.18 -4.90 10.45
C TYR A 26 -10.41 -4.50 9.64
N SER A 27 -11.44 -5.36 9.57
CA SER A 27 -12.70 -5.04 8.88
C SER A 27 -13.42 -3.82 9.47
N LYS A 28 -13.21 -3.57 10.78
CA LYS A 28 -13.82 -2.48 11.54
C LYS A 28 -13.11 -1.14 11.37
N LEU A 29 -11.94 -1.12 10.73
CA LEU A 29 -11.18 0.10 10.50
C LEU A 29 -11.96 1.03 9.56
N LYS A 30 -12.25 2.24 10.04
CA LYS A 30 -13.10 3.23 9.37
C LYS A 30 -12.30 4.15 8.43
N TYR A 31 -11.45 3.55 7.59
CA TYR A 31 -10.63 4.27 6.62
C TYR A 31 -11.17 4.11 5.21
N THR A 32 -10.86 5.09 4.37
CA THR A 32 -11.07 5.04 2.93
C THR A 32 -9.75 4.73 2.24
N VAL A 33 -9.75 3.80 1.29
CA VAL A 33 -8.62 3.51 0.41
C VAL A 33 -8.83 4.24 -0.91
N ASP A 34 -7.82 4.97 -1.35
CA ASP A 34 -7.79 5.69 -2.62
C ASP A 34 -6.59 5.22 -3.47
N ILE A 35 -6.85 4.83 -4.71
CA ILE A 35 -5.86 4.19 -5.58
C ILE A 35 -5.53 5.13 -6.73
N TYR A 36 -4.26 5.46 -6.88
CA TYR A 36 -3.73 6.31 -7.94
C TYR A 36 -3.02 5.41 -8.96
N GLU A 37 -3.64 5.24 -10.13
CA GLU A 37 -3.06 4.49 -11.25
C GLU A 37 -2.15 5.37 -12.12
N ASP A 38 -2.30 6.70 -12.03
CA ASP A 38 -1.55 7.66 -12.84
C ASP A 38 -1.01 8.82 -11.99
N LYS A 39 0.13 9.37 -12.43
CA LYS A 39 0.87 10.44 -11.75
C LYS A 39 0.15 11.78 -11.92
N GLU A 40 -0.51 11.97 -13.05
CA GLU A 40 -1.26 13.18 -13.42
C GLU A 40 -2.37 13.49 -12.40
N ARG A 41 -3.05 12.45 -11.89
CA ARG A 41 -4.06 12.59 -10.85
C ARG A 41 -3.49 13.19 -9.57
N LEU A 42 -2.30 12.75 -9.15
CA LEU A 42 -1.63 13.29 -7.96
C LEU A 42 -1.21 14.75 -8.18
N ILE A 43 -0.66 15.08 -9.35
CA ILE A 43 -0.29 16.45 -9.72
C ILE A 43 -1.52 17.37 -9.70
N LYS A 44 -2.64 16.89 -10.27
CA LYS A 44 -3.90 17.64 -10.28
C LYS A 44 -4.44 17.86 -8.87
N GLU A 45 -4.31 16.88 -7.98
CA GLU A 45 -4.68 17.02 -6.57
C GLU A 45 -3.81 18.07 -5.87
N ARG A 46 -2.49 18.00 -6.01
CA ARG A 46 -1.53 18.97 -5.45
C ARG A 46 -1.91 20.41 -5.79
N ILE A 47 -2.31 20.67 -7.04
CA ILE A 47 -2.65 22.01 -7.53
C ILE A 47 -4.04 22.46 -7.05
N ASN A 48 -5.05 21.58 -7.14
CA ASN A 48 -6.45 22.01 -7.01
C ASN A 48 -7.04 21.80 -5.61
N LYS A 49 -6.59 20.77 -4.89
CA LYS A 49 -7.12 20.41 -3.58
C LYS A 49 -6.09 19.58 -2.79
N PRO A 50 -4.98 20.21 -2.37
CA PRO A 50 -3.97 19.51 -1.57
C PRO A 50 -4.56 19.10 -0.23
N ASP A 51 -4.28 17.87 0.19
CA ASP A 51 -4.68 17.32 1.50
C ASP A 51 -3.48 16.77 2.29
N MET A 52 -2.27 17.04 1.79
CA MET A 52 -0.97 16.73 2.39
C MET A 52 -0.05 17.96 2.28
N ALA A 53 1.06 17.95 3.03
CA ALA A 53 2.11 18.96 2.90
C ALA A 53 2.83 18.82 1.54
N SER A 54 3.45 19.91 1.06
CA SER A 54 4.12 19.94 -0.26
C SER A 54 5.26 18.93 -0.35
N GLU A 55 5.99 18.74 0.75
CA GLU A 55 7.11 17.82 0.89
C GLU A 55 6.65 16.37 0.66
N ASN A 56 5.51 15.99 1.24
CA ASN A 56 4.94 14.65 1.05
C ASN A 56 4.57 14.41 -0.43
N TYR A 57 4.04 15.41 -1.13
CA TYR A 57 3.80 15.27 -2.56
C TYR A 57 5.10 15.05 -3.34
N GLU A 58 6.20 15.68 -2.95
CA GLU A 58 7.50 15.50 -3.59
C GLU A 58 8.05 14.10 -3.33
N ASP A 59 7.99 13.61 -2.10
CA ASP A 59 8.40 12.24 -1.75
C ASP A 59 7.61 11.19 -2.55
N ILE A 60 6.29 11.39 -2.69
CA ILE A 60 5.46 10.52 -3.52
C ILE A 60 5.83 10.62 -5.00
N LEU A 61 6.07 11.81 -5.54
CA LEU A 61 6.51 11.95 -6.93
C LEU A 61 7.91 11.34 -7.17
N ASN A 62 8.67 11.10 -6.10
CA ASN A 62 10.00 10.47 -6.08
C ASN A 62 9.99 8.98 -5.71
N GLY A 63 8.83 8.34 -5.56
CA GLY A 63 8.73 6.87 -5.51
C GLY A 63 8.02 6.27 -4.30
N VAL A 64 7.47 7.07 -3.37
CA VAL A 64 6.66 6.52 -2.27
C VAL A 64 5.41 5.83 -2.83
N CYS A 65 5.20 4.58 -2.46
CA CYS A 65 4.17 3.71 -3.06
C CYS A 65 2.85 3.68 -2.28
N GLY A 66 2.85 4.13 -1.04
CA GLY A 66 1.67 4.20 -0.17
C GLY A 66 1.85 5.26 0.91
N ILE A 67 0.74 5.78 1.43
CA ILE A 67 0.76 6.59 2.64
C ILE A 67 -0.58 6.49 3.39
N THR A 68 -0.48 6.47 4.72
CA THR A 68 -1.63 6.52 5.63
C THR A 68 -1.75 7.91 6.25
N LEU A 69 -2.87 8.59 5.95
CA LEU A 69 -3.21 9.89 6.50
C LEU A 69 -4.25 9.72 7.62
N ASP A 70 -3.77 9.53 8.84
CA ASP A 70 -4.63 9.27 10.01
C ASP A 70 -5.71 10.35 10.23
N GLN A 71 -5.31 11.62 10.18
CA GLN A 71 -6.19 12.77 10.39
C GLN A 71 -7.38 12.78 9.41
N ASN A 72 -7.17 12.30 8.19
CA ASN A 72 -8.17 12.27 7.13
C ASN A 72 -8.87 10.91 7.01
N ARG A 73 -8.48 9.93 7.83
CA ARG A 73 -8.92 8.52 7.75
C ARG A 73 -8.79 7.97 6.32
N LEU A 74 -7.66 8.26 5.68
CA LEU A 74 -7.40 7.99 4.28
C LEU A 74 -6.11 7.18 4.11
N VAL A 75 -6.16 6.16 3.26
CA VAL A 75 -4.99 5.43 2.77
C VAL A 75 -4.88 5.71 1.28
N LYS A 76 -3.72 6.16 0.82
CA LYS A 76 -3.45 6.38 -0.60
C LYS A 76 -2.45 5.34 -1.08
N LEU A 77 -2.76 4.68 -2.19
CA LEU A 77 -1.90 3.70 -2.85
C LEU A 77 -1.49 4.24 -4.21
N PHE A 78 -0.19 4.40 -4.45
CA PHE A 78 0.36 5.00 -5.66
C PHE A 78 0.88 3.90 -6.59
N HIS A 79 -0.04 3.23 -7.28
CA HIS A 79 0.30 2.12 -8.18
C HIS A 79 1.24 2.53 -9.32
N PHE A 80 1.17 3.79 -9.75
CA PHE A 80 2.08 4.33 -10.77
C PHE A 80 3.57 4.33 -10.36
N ASN A 81 3.88 4.24 -9.05
CA ASN A 81 5.25 4.14 -8.55
C ASN A 81 5.76 2.70 -8.44
N LEU A 82 4.89 1.70 -8.60
CA LEU A 82 5.26 0.29 -8.38
C LEU A 82 6.03 -0.31 -9.56
N TYR A 83 5.89 0.25 -10.75
CA TYR A 83 6.53 -0.25 -11.96
C TYR A 83 6.55 0.84 -13.04
N GLU A 84 7.70 1.02 -13.70
CA GLU A 84 7.83 1.95 -14.83
C GLU A 84 7.44 1.28 -16.15
N GLY A 85 6.33 1.74 -16.74
CA GLY A 85 5.82 1.22 -18.02
C GLY A 85 4.97 -0.04 -17.87
N GLU A 86 4.86 -0.81 -18.95
CA GLU A 86 4.10 -2.06 -18.94
C GLU A 86 5.01 -3.26 -18.62
N PRO A 87 4.57 -4.22 -17.78
CA PRO A 87 5.31 -5.45 -17.54
C PRO A 87 5.64 -6.18 -18.85
N LYS A 88 6.93 -6.47 -19.08
CA LYS A 88 7.40 -7.07 -20.34
C LYS A 88 7.22 -8.57 -20.38
N ASN A 89 7.02 -9.18 -19.22
CA ASN A 89 6.87 -10.63 -19.06
C ASN A 89 6.02 -10.96 -17.83
N GLU A 90 5.62 -12.22 -17.74
CA GLU A 90 4.79 -12.74 -16.64
C GLU A 90 5.47 -12.58 -15.28
N LYS A 91 6.80 -12.70 -15.19
CA LYS A 91 7.55 -12.55 -13.92
C LYS A 91 7.43 -11.13 -13.37
N GLU A 92 7.56 -10.13 -14.23
CA GLU A 92 7.39 -8.72 -13.87
C GLU A 92 5.95 -8.40 -13.49
N ARG A 93 4.98 -8.92 -14.25
CA ARG A 93 3.55 -8.75 -13.93
C ARG A 93 3.23 -9.33 -12.55
N VAL A 94 3.67 -10.57 -12.30
CA VAL A 94 3.48 -11.25 -11.00
C VAL A 94 4.13 -10.46 -9.87
N ARG A 95 5.35 -9.95 -10.07
CA ARG A 95 6.04 -9.12 -9.07
C ARG A 95 5.23 -7.88 -8.75
N LEU A 96 4.76 -7.13 -9.76
CA LEU A 96 3.93 -5.94 -9.58
C LEU A 96 2.67 -6.24 -8.75
N GLU A 97 1.92 -7.28 -9.11
CA GLU A 97 0.66 -7.62 -8.42
C GLU A 97 0.89 -8.07 -6.97
N VAL A 98 1.96 -8.82 -6.68
CA VAL A 98 2.33 -9.19 -5.32
C VAL A 98 2.77 -7.97 -4.51
N THR A 99 3.52 -7.04 -5.12
CA THR A 99 3.90 -5.78 -4.47
C THR A 99 2.68 -4.93 -4.12
N LYS A 100 1.65 -4.88 -4.98
CA LYS A 100 0.38 -4.19 -4.66
C LYS A 100 -0.25 -4.74 -3.38
N ALA A 101 -0.30 -6.06 -3.21
CA ALA A 101 -0.79 -6.66 -1.95
C ALA A 101 0.08 -6.32 -0.75
N PHE A 102 1.41 -6.36 -0.92
CA PHE A 102 2.34 -6.01 0.14
C PHE A 102 2.12 -4.58 0.64
N ILE A 103 2.13 -3.60 -0.28
CA ILE A 103 1.93 -2.18 0.06
C ILE A 103 0.55 -1.97 0.69
N PHE A 104 -0.49 -2.63 0.19
CA PHE A 104 -1.80 -2.58 0.83
C PHE A 104 -1.75 -3.07 2.28
N PHE A 105 -1.14 -4.23 2.57
CA PHE A 105 -1.06 -4.74 3.93
C PHE A 105 -0.19 -3.87 4.83
N HIS A 106 0.88 -3.29 4.28
CA HIS A 106 1.76 -2.35 4.97
C HIS A 106 0.97 -1.12 5.44
N GLU A 107 0.28 -0.44 4.52
CA GLU A 107 -0.51 0.75 4.88
C GLU A 107 -1.66 0.44 5.84
N ILE A 108 -2.32 -0.70 5.66
CA ILE A 108 -3.38 -1.12 6.57
C ILE A 108 -2.85 -1.47 7.96
N ARG A 109 -1.57 -1.85 8.08
CA ARG A 109 -0.92 -1.98 9.38
C ARG A 109 -0.75 -0.63 10.05
N HIS A 110 -0.32 0.42 9.33
CA HIS A 110 -0.29 1.78 9.89
C HIS A 110 -1.65 2.24 10.38
N VAL A 111 -2.71 1.98 9.62
CA VAL A 111 -4.09 2.25 10.05
C VAL A 111 -4.40 1.59 11.40
N TRP A 112 -4.03 0.32 11.57
CA TRP A 112 -4.24 -0.40 12.82
C TRP A 112 -3.38 0.15 13.95
N GLN A 113 -2.11 0.48 13.70
CA GLN A 113 -1.21 1.10 14.68
C GLN A 113 -1.80 2.41 15.22
N HIS A 114 -2.27 3.30 14.34
CA HIS A 114 -2.94 4.54 14.74
C HIS A 114 -4.21 4.29 15.56
N CYS A 115 -5.06 3.36 15.14
CA CYS A 115 -6.30 3.03 15.86
C CYS A 115 -6.05 2.46 17.27
N ASN A 116 -4.85 1.94 17.53
CA ASN A 116 -4.46 1.37 18.83
C ASN A 116 -3.44 2.25 19.58
N GLY A 117 -3.17 3.47 19.11
CA GLY A 117 -2.27 4.42 19.77
C GLY A 117 -0.81 3.96 19.83
N LEU A 118 -0.35 3.17 18.86
CA LEU A 118 1.03 2.70 18.79
C LEU A 118 1.91 3.67 18.00
N TYR A 119 3.16 3.85 18.42
CA TYR A 119 4.21 4.60 17.71
C TYR A 119 3.86 6.08 17.42
N GLN A 120 3.11 6.75 18.29
CA GLN A 120 2.61 8.12 18.05
C GLN A 120 3.67 9.23 18.19
N ASP A 121 4.82 8.92 18.80
CA ASP A 121 5.86 9.91 19.12
C ASP A 121 7.00 9.97 18.08
N GLY A 122 6.92 9.15 17.02
CA GLY A 122 7.92 9.12 15.96
C GLY A 122 7.79 10.29 14.99
N LYS A 123 8.89 10.98 14.70
CA LYS A 123 9.02 11.71 13.44
C LYS A 123 9.42 10.69 12.40
N SER A 124 8.50 10.34 11.51
CA SER A 124 8.82 9.47 10.39
C SER A 124 9.10 10.33 9.16
N THR A 125 10.17 9.98 8.46
CA THR A 125 10.42 10.44 7.09
C THR A 125 9.74 9.48 6.12
N LEU A 126 9.30 9.98 4.97
CA LEU A 126 8.73 9.14 3.91
C LEU A 126 9.81 8.55 2.99
N ASP A 127 11.09 8.92 3.15
CA ASP A 127 12.19 8.39 2.34
C ASP A 127 12.53 6.95 2.78
N PRO A 128 12.18 5.91 1.98
CA PRO A 128 12.40 4.52 2.36
C PRO A 128 13.88 4.12 2.37
N LEU A 129 14.77 4.92 1.78
CA LEU A 129 16.21 4.67 1.76
C LEU A 129 16.92 5.23 2.98
N SER A 130 16.30 6.21 3.65
CA SER A 130 16.86 6.84 4.84
C SER A 130 17.05 5.85 5.99
N GLN A 131 18.05 6.10 6.82
CA GLN A 131 18.26 5.30 8.03
C GLN A 131 17.15 5.53 9.05
N GLU A 132 16.59 6.74 9.10
CA GLU A 132 15.46 7.09 9.97
C GLU A 132 14.22 6.23 9.67
N TYR A 133 13.86 6.08 8.39
CA TYR A 133 12.78 5.17 7.97
C TYR A 133 13.10 3.71 8.35
N LYS A 134 14.32 3.25 8.04
CA LYS A 134 14.74 1.88 8.35
C LYS A 134 14.78 1.57 9.83
N ASP A 135 14.97 2.58 10.68
CA ASP A 135 15.01 2.41 12.12
C ASP A 135 13.68 2.62 12.82
N ASP A 136 12.69 3.19 12.13
CA ASP A 136 11.35 3.44 12.64
C ASP A 136 10.66 2.12 13.05
N PRO A 137 10.30 1.97 14.34
CA PRO A 137 9.56 0.82 14.83
C PRO A 137 8.20 0.61 14.14
N ALA A 138 7.52 1.68 13.72
CA ALA A 138 6.25 1.61 13.01
C ALA A 138 6.41 0.96 11.63
N GLU A 139 7.44 1.38 10.89
CA GLU A 139 7.79 0.84 9.56
C GLU A 139 8.27 -0.60 9.65
N LYS A 140 9.10 -0.94 10.65
CA LYS A 140 9.53 -2.32 10.89
C LYS A 140 8.35 -3.26 11.14
N ASP A 141 7.40 -2.84 11.98
CA ASP A 141 6.18 -3.60 12.26
C ASP A 141 5.28 -3.70 11.01
N ALA A 142 5.09 -2.62 10.27
CA ALA A 142 4.30 -2.61 9.03
C ALA A 142 4.88 -3.53 7.95
N ASN A 143 6.19 -3.46 7.72
CA ASN A 143 6.89 -4.31 6.76
C ASN A 143 6.85 -5.79 7.15
N LYS A 144 7.09 -6.10 8.43
CA LYS A 144 7.00 -7.46 8.94
C LYS A 144 5.58 -8.02 8.77
N PHE A 145 4.58 -7.26 9.18
CA PHE A 145 3.17 -7.66 9.05
C PHE A 145 2.80 -7.91 7.59
N ALA A 146 3.17 -7.00 6.67
CA ALA A 146 2.88 -7.15 5.26
C ALA A 146 3.51 -8.41 4.66
N ALA A 147 4.78 -8.69 5.00
CA ALA A 147 5.48 -9.90 4.57
C ALA A 147 4.79 -11.16 5.09
N GLU A 148 4.41 -11.19 6.37
CA GLU A 148 3.69 -12.29 6.99
C GLU A 148 2.32 -12.52 6.32
N MET A 149 1.60 -11.46 5.99
CA MET A 149 0.29 -11.56 5.32
C MET A 149 0.38 -12.07 3.89
N VAL A 150 1.32 -11.57 3.10
CA VAL A 150 1.56 -12.09 1.75
C VAL A 150 1.97 -13.56 1.80
N ASN A 151 2.88 -13.94 2.69
CA ASN A 151 3.36 -15.32 2.81
C ASN A 151 2.26 -16.28 3.27
N LYS A 152 1.53 -15.92 4.34
CA LYS A 152 0.45 -16.74 4.91
C LYS A 152 -0.68 -16.98 3.91
N HIS A 153 -0.99 -15.97 3.09
CA HIS A 153 -2.10 -16.00 2.15
C HIS A 153 -1.65 -16.06 0.69
N LEU A 154 -0.44 -16.57 0.40
CA LEU A 154 0.16 -16.50 -0.93
C LEU A 154 -0.71 -17.14 -2.01
N ARG A 155 -1.37 -18.27 -1.69
CA ARG A 155 -2.28 -18.95 -2.62
C ARG A 155 -3.51 -18.10 -2.93
N GLU A 156 -4.07 -17.45 -1.93
CA GLU A 156 -5.23 -16.57 -2.06
C GLU A 156 -4.85 -15.29 -2.81
N VAL A 157 -3.70 -14.68 -2.48
CA VAL A 157 -3.13 -13.53 -3.21
C VAL A 157 -2.97 -13.89 -4.69
N LYS A 158 -2.35 -15.04 -5.03
CA LYS A 158 -2.26 -15.51 -6.42
C LYS A 158 -3.63 -15.59 -7.10
N LYS A 159 -4.65 -16.12 -6.42
CA LYS A 159 -6.03 -16.19 -6.96
C LYS A 159 -6.65 -14.81 -7.17
N ILE A 160 -6.46 -13.87 -6.24
CA ILE A 160 -6.98 -12.49 -6.33
C ILE A 160 -6.45 -11.84 -7.61
N PHE A 161 -5.16 -12.01 -7.88
CA PHE A 161 -4.45 -11.41 -9.01
C PHE A 161 -4.41 -12.30 -10.27
N LYS A 162 -5.14 -13.42 -10.28
CA LYS A 162 -5.21 -14.36 -11.41
C LYS A 162 -3.83 -14.88 -11.86
N ILE A 163 -2.92 -15.08 -10.90
CA ILE A 163 -1.59 -15.65 -11.11
C ILE A 163 -1.70 -17.18 -11.09
N HIS A 164 -0.99 -17.85 -12.00
CA HIS A 164 -0.97 -19.31 -12.03
C HIS A 164 -0.47 -19.88 -10.67
N PRO A 165 -1.16 -20.87 -10.08
CA PRO A 165 -0.82 -21.40 -8.76
C PRO A 165 0.64 -21.84 -8.62
N ASP A 166 1.17 -22.46 -9.67
CA ASP A 166 2.53 -23.01 -9.70
C ASP A 166 3.60 -21.99 -10.13
N PHE A 167 3.23 -20.74 -10.43
CA PHE A 167 4.23 -19.73 -10.78
C PHE A 167 5.12 -19.46 -9.57
N PRO A 168 6.46 -19.61 -9.69
CA PRO A 168 7.36 -19.37 -8.56
C PRO A 168 7.38 -17.88 -8.23
N ILE A 169 7.18 -17.55 -6.96
CA ILE A 169 7.32 -16.18 -6.46
C ILE A 169 8.61 -16.13 -5.63
N GLU A 170 9.63 -15.49 -6.18
CA GLU A 170 10.83 -15.14 -5.43
C GLU A 170 10.53 -13.85 -4.65
N MET A 171 10.11 -13.99 -3.39
CA MET A 171 9.94 -12.84 -2.49
C MET A 171 11.30 -12.36 -1.98
N ASN A 172 12.11 -11.77 -2.86
CA ASN A 172 13.20 -10.89 -2.46
C ASN A 172 12.65 -9.47 -2.29
N LEU A 173 11.73 -9.32 -1.36
CA LEU A 173 11.28 -8.02 -0.89
C LEU A 173 12.40 -7.45 0.00
N LYS A 174 13.39 -6.80 -0.62
CA LYS A 174 14.36 -5.98 0.10
C LYS A 174 13.61 -4.70 0.52
N TRP A 175 13.13 -4.66 1.76
CA TRP A 175 12.64 -3.46 2.43
C TRP A 175 13.35 -3.36 3.77
#